data_AF-A0A411HIG3-F1
#
_entry.id   AF-A0A411HIG3-F1
#
_cell.length_a   1.000
_cell.length_b   1.000
_cell.length_c   1.000
_cell.angle_alpha   90.00
_cell.angle_beta   90.00
_cell.angle_gamma   90.00
#
_symmetry.space_group_name_H-M   'P 1'
#
loop_
_entity.id
_entity.type
_entity.pdbx_description
1 polymer ?
#
loop_
_entity_poly.entity_id
_entity_poly.type
_entity_poly.pdbx_seq_one_letter_code
_entity_poly.pdbx_strand_id
1 'polypeptide(L)'
;MRTLHAGWLITLFVLLSVDVACANPLPRFTANAVWNRDISSAPFATNSATMISTLGTWGNGNTMQIDFSMHVVYAAANSPTRQISPVAGYYTGDCDTAAAVNFPMPVGGAIEGSTNYTCNLASDDCHLLVVQGNILYESYKSNLQGTKLQSICVVHWDLSKVYPPEGRGDQCTSADAAGFPIAPLLFNADEVAAALSVSNGDIGHAIRFVLPNNHMAASRYVHPGTHTTSATSGSLASVPYGSRLRLHGNFNMSHYNAAAQVLLRTMQRYGIVLSDGGDIALTAEDDLLTTHKWADANIDIDSHTFSTDTSTPVHVSDFDVVETGPQHILDDCNTRTAEDFIYIDHFDY
;
A
#
# COMPACT_ATOMS: atom_id res chain seq x y z
N MET A 1 56.12 49.47 32.36
CA MET A 1 55.65 48.09 32.07
C MET A 1 54.29 48.20 31.41
N ARG A 2 54.18 47.76 30.14
CA ARG A 2 52.93 47.80 29.36
C ARG A 2 52.09 46.56 29.69
N THR A 3 50.86 46.76 30.13
CA THR A 3 49.86 45.71 30.33
C THR A 3 49.17 45.41 28.99
N LEU A 4 49.32 44.18 28.52
CA LEU A 4 48.60 43.65 27.35
C LEU A 4 47.23 43.11 27.82
N HIS A 5 46.14 43.62 27.26
CA HIS A 5 44.81 43.02 27.39
C HIS A 5 44.60 42.04 26.22
N ALA A 6 44.45 40.76 26.55
CA ALA A 6 44.05 39.73 25.58
C ALA A 6 42.51 39.67 25.54
N GLY A 7 41.92 40.22 24.49
CA GLY A 7 40.50 40.02 24.18
C GLY A 7 40.29 38.65 23.56
N TRP A 8 39.42 37.84 24.17
CA TRP A 8 39.01 36.55 23.62
C TRP A 8 37.82 36.80 22.67
N LEU A 9 38.02 36.60 21.38
CA LEU A 9 36.91 36.46 20.43
C LEU A 9 36.27 35.08 20.62
N ILE A 10 35.01 35.05 21.04
CA ILE A 10 34.19 33.85 21.01
C ILE A 10 33.58 33.75 19.61
N THR A 11 34.11 32.86 18.77
CA THR A 11 33.53 32.55 17.47
C THR A 11 32.36 31.58 17.70
N LEU A 12 31.13 32.07 17.54
CA LEU A 12 29.92 31.27 17.60
C LEU A 12 29.84 30.39 16.35
N PHE A 13 30.14 29.09 16.49
CA PHE A 13 29.85 28.10 15.45
C PHE A 13 28.34 27.85 15.42
N VAL A 14 27.66 28.43 14.42
CA VAL A 14 26.31 27.99 14.05
C VAL A 14 26.49 26.65 13.34
N LEU A 15 26.24 25.55 14.06
CA LEU A 15 26.00 24.25 13.46
C LEU A 15 24.67 24.37 12.71
N LEU A 16 24.75 24.61 11.40
CA LEU A 16 23.66 24.27 10.49
C LEU A 16 23.53 22.75 10.55
N SER A 17 22.56 22.27 11.33
CA SER A 17 22.01 20.93 11.14
C SER A 17 21.45 20.92 9.73
N VAL A 18 22.22 20.35 8.80
CA VAL A 18 21.67 19.88 7.55
C VAL A 18 20.80 18.71 7.96
N ASP A 19 19.50 18.96 8.12
CA ASP A 19 18.53 17.88 8.11
C ASP A 19 18.74 17.21 6.75
N VAL A 20 19.45 16.08 6.76
CA VAL A 20 19.39 15.15 5.65
C VAL A 20 17.90 14.83 5.58
N ALA A 21 17.23 15.33 4.54
CA ALA A 21 15.88 14.92 4.22
C ALA A 21 15.96 13.39 4.15
N CYS A 22 15.51 12.74 5.23
CA CYS A 22 15.31 11.32 5.20
C CYS A 22 14.25 11.14 4.13
N ALA A 23 14.50 10.23 3.18
CA ALA A 23 13.46 9.57 2.42
C ALA A 23 12.20 9.49 3.30
N ASN A 24 11.06 10.03 2.86
CA ASN A 24 9.84 9.84 3.65
C ASN A 24 9.40 8.42 3.33
N PRO A 25 9.68 7.42 4.20
CA PRO A 25 9.20 6.08 3.93
C PRO A 25 7.68 6.14 3.91
N LEU A 26 7.03 5.19 3.25
CA LEU A 26 5.59 5.04 3.39
C LEU A 26 5.21 4.81 4.87
N PRO A 27 3.97 5.15 5.29
CA PRO A 27 3.53 4.88 6.65
C PRO A 27 3.58 3.38 6.92
N ARG A 28 4.19 2.97 8.04
CA ARG A 28 4.30 1.56 8.40
C ARG A 28 3.57 1.27 9.69
N PHE A 29 2.91 0.12 9.72
CA PHE A 29 2.53 -0.49 10.99
C PHE A 29 3.76 -0.98 11.74
N THR A 30 3.57 -1.32 13.00
CA THR A 30 4.59 -1.99 13.82
C THR A 30 5.13 -3.26 13.15
N ALA A 31 6.34 -3.68 13.51
CA ALA A 31 7.01 -4.84 12.92
C ALA A 31 6.24 -6.17 13.07
N ASN A 32 5.28 -6.25 13.99
CA ASN A 32 4.45 -7.43 14.20
C ASN A 32 3.21 -7.49 13.30
N ALA A 33 2.92 -6.42 12.56
CA ALA A 33 1.82 -6.42 11.61
C ALA A 33 2.05 -7.49 10.53
N VAL A 34 0.96 -8.12 10.12
CA VAL A 34 0.94 -9.22 9.14
C VAL A 34 1.70 -8.89 7.85
N TRP A 35 1.61 -7.64 7.41
CA TRP A 35 2.27 -7.11 6.21
C TRP A 35 3.80 -7.15 6.29
N ASN A 36 4.35 -7.02 7.50
CA ASN A 36 5.79 -6.92 7.75
C ASN A 36 6.43 -8.29 8.06
N ARG A 37 5.65 -9.38 7.99
CA ARG A 37 6.13 -10.73 8.29
C ARG A 37 6.89 -11.31 7.11
N ASP A 38 8.09 -11.82 7.41
CA ASP A 38 8.86 -12.66 6.50
C ASP A 38 8.10 -13.98 6.30
N ILE A 39 7.68 -14.22 5.05
CA ILE A 39 6.95 -15.40 4.63
C ILE A 39 7.82 -16.34 3.81
N SER A 40 9.15 -16.17 3.76
CA SER A 40 10.03 -17.00 2.91
C SER A 40 10.00 -18.50 3.25
N SER A 41 9.65 -18.85 4.48
CA SER A 41 9.46 -20.23 4.95
C SER A 41 8.01 -20.66 5.11
N ALA A 42 7.05 -19.77 4.83
CA ALA A 42 5.63 -20.09 4.99
C ALA A 42 5.23 -21.28 4.09
N PRO A 43 4.37 -22.20 4.56
CA PRO A 43 3.75 -23.23 3.76
C PRO A 43 2.91 -22.62 2.63
N PHE A 44 2.86 -23.32 1.52
CA PHE A 44 1.97 -23.00 0.43
C PHE A 44 0.59 -23.62 0.63
N ALA A 45 -0.44 -22.97 0.11
CA ALA A 45 -1.78 -23.52 0.04
C ALA A 45 -1.75 -24.83 -0.76
N THR A 46 -2.47 -25.84 -0.28
CA THR A 46 -2.48 -27.18 -0.92
C THR A 46 -2.92 -27.16 -2.38
N ASN A 47 -3.71 -26.16 -2.79
CA ASN A 47 -4.19 -25.93 -4.14
C ASN A 47 -3.49 -24.76 -4.86
N SER A 48 -2.32 -24.29 -4.38
CA SER A 48 -1.54 -23.18 -5.00
C SER A 48 -1.41 -23.34 -6.51
N ALA A 49 -0.93 -24.50 -6.98
CA ALA A 49 -0.75 -24.76 -8.41
C ALA A 49 -2.05 -24.61 -9.23
N THR A 50 -3.19 -25.04 -8.68
CA THR A 50 -4.50 -24.87 -9.31
C THR A 50 -4.90 -23.39 -9.35
N MET A 51 -4.72 -22.66 -8.25
CA MET A 51 -5.01 -21.22 -8.19
C MET A 51 -4.19 -20.44 -9.21
N ILE A 52 -2.88 -20.66 -9.25
CA ILE A 52 -1.94 -20.02 -10.18
C ILE A 52 -2.28 -20.34 -11.63
N SER A 53 -2.58 -21.60 -11.94
CA SER A 53 -2.98 -22.00 -13.30
C SER A 53 -4.34 -21.43 -13.73
N THR A 54 -5.27 -21.26 -12.77
CA THR A 54 -6.61 -20.72 -13.02
C THR A 54 -6.58 -19.20 -13.19
N LEU A 55 -5.77 -18.52 -12.39
CA LEU A 55 -5.48 -17.09 -12.53
C LEU A 55 -4.89 -16.81 -13.92
N GLY A 56 -3.91 -17.62 -14.33
CA GLY A 56 -3.37 -17.67 -15.69
C GLY A 56 -2.47 -16.48 -16.05
N THR A 57 -3.01 -15.26 -16.05
CA THR A 57 -2.32 -14.06 -16.51
C THR A 57 -2.57 -12.86 -15.60
N TRP A 58 -1.63 -11.92 -15.63
CA TRP A 58 -1.88 -10.57 -15.12
C TRP A 58 -2.96 -9.85 -15.97
N GLY A 59 -3.39 -8.68 -15.50
CA GLY A 59 -4.19 -7.76 -16.30
C GLY A 59 -3.42 -7.14 -17.47
N ASN A 60 -4.10 -6.27 -18.21
CA ASN A 60 -3.54 -5.46 -19.29
C ASN A 60 -2.59 -6.22 -20.26
N GLY A 61 -3.06 -7.34 -20.81
CA GLY A 61 -2.30 -8.12 -21.80
C GLY A 61 -1.25 -9.05 -21.18
N ASN A 62 -1.51 -9.62 -20.00
CA ASN A 62 -0.61 -10.53 -19.26
C ASN A 62 0.71 -9.86 -18.88
N THR A 63 0.64 -8.62 -18.40
CA THR A 63 1.82 -7.84 -18.08
C THR A 63 1.79 -7.39 -16.63
N MET A 64 2.88 -7.65 -15.89
CA MET A 64 3.06 -7.08 -14.56
C MET A 64 3.54 -5.63 -14.69
N GLN A 65 2.58 -4.73 -14.88
CA GLN A 65 2.84 -3.30 -14.96
C GLN A 65 2.72 -2.65 -13.59
N ILE A 66 3.31 -1.45 -13.47
CA ILE A 66 3.23 -0.60 -12.29
C ILE A 66 2.44 0.67 -12.64
N ASP A 67 1.41 0.95 -11.86
CA ASP A 67 0.74 2.24 -11.81
C ASP A 67 1.39 3.10 -10.73
N PHE A 68 1.81 4.31 -11.09
CA PHE A 68 2.45 5.29 -10.21
C PHE A 68 1.50 6.44 -9.84
N SER A 69 0.18 6.26 -9.94
CA SER A 69 -0.79 7.33 -9.75
C SER A 69 -1.09 7.70 -8.30
N MET A 70 -0.65 6.89 -7.32
CA MET A 70 -1.05 7.02 -5.91
C MET A 70 -0.21 8.06 -5.17
N HIS A 71 -0.81 8.99 -4.44
CA HIS A 71 -0.05 9.94 -3.62
C HIS A 71 -0.21 9.65 -2.13
N VAL A 72 0.88 9.67 -1.36
CA VAL A 72 0.82 9.66 0.11
C VAL A 72 1.24 11.02 0.66
N VAL A 73 0.28 11.71 1.27
CA VAL A 73 0.45 13.10 1.71
C VAL A 73 0.75 13.13 3.21
N TYR A 74 1.89 13.72 3.60
CA TYR A 74 2.25 13.93 5.00
C TYR A 74 1.75 15.26 5.53
N ALA A 75 0.82 15.23 6.49
CA ALA A 75 0.20 16.39 7.10
C ALA A 75 0.86 16.74 8.45
N ALA A 76 1.24 18.00 8.62
CA ALA A 76 1.61 18.54 9.94
C ALA A 76 0.40 18.53 10.90
N ALA A 77 0.66 18.53 12.21
CA ALA A 77 -0.38 18.50 13.25
C ALA A 77 -1.38 19.67 13.18
N ASN A 78 -0.95 20.82 12.65
CA ASN A 78 -1.78 22.02 12.46
C ASN A 78 -2.36 22.16 11.03
N SER A 79 -2.25 21.11 10.21
CA SER A 79 -2.82 21.10 8.86
C SER A 79 -4.33 21.38 8.92
N PRO A 80 -4.86 22.17 7.97
CA PRO A 80 -6.29 22.42 7.94
C PRO A 80 -7.03 21.11 7.67
N THR A 81 -8.17 20.93 8.31
CA THR A 81 -9.03 19.77 8.11
C THR A 81 -10.23 20.11 7.22
N ARG A 82 -10.85 19.08 6.65
CA ARG A 82 -12.11 19.18 5.93
C ARG A 82 -13.11 18.19 6.52
N GLN A 83 -14.34 18.66 6.65
CA GLN A 83 -15.46 17.79 6.97
C GLN A 83 -15.81 16.93 5.76
N ILE A 84 -16.19 15.68 6.01
CA ILE A 84 -16.64 14.78 4.96
C ILE A 84 -18.06 15.15 4.52
N SER A 85 -18.25 15.24 3.22
CA SER A 85 -19.54 15.35 2.56
C SER A 85 -19.82 14.01 1.88
N PRO A 86 -20.49 13.05 2.54
CA PRO A 86 -20.72 11.75 1.95
C PRO A 86 -21.51 11.90 0.65
N VAL A 87 -21.07 11.20 -0.40
CA VAL A 87 -21.80 11.10 -1.66
C VAL A 87 -22.67 9.84 -1.68
N ALA A 88 -23.56 9.72 -2.67
CA ALA A 88 -24.50 8.60 -2.75
C ALA A 88 -23.74 7.26 -2.82
N GLY A 89 -24.19 6.27 -2.05
CA GLY A 89 -23.51 4.99 -1.93
C GLY A 89 -22.40 4.96 -0.86
N TYR A 90 -22.40 5.91 0.09
CA TYR A 90 -21.47 5.87 1.21
C TYR A 90 -21.55 4.53 1.97
N TYR A 91 -20.42 3.85 2.15
CA TYR A 91 -20.29 2.55 2.78
C TYR A 91 -20.50 2.63 4.31
N THR A 92 -21.74 2.93 4.69
CA THR A 92 -22.17 3.05 6.09
C THR A 92 -22.17 1.67 6.73
N GLY A 93 -21.44 1.50 7.82
CA GLY A 93 -21.27 0.19 8.47
C GLY A 93 -19.84 -0.32 8.33
N ASP A 94 -19.20 -0.05 7.19
CA ASP A 94 -17.82 -0.49 6.87
C ASP A 94 -16.80 0.65 7.07
N CYS A 95 -17.15 1.84 6.59
CA CYS A 95 -16.33 3.05 6.63
C CYS A 95 -16.73 3.97 7.79
N ASP A 96 -15.80 4.78 8.28
CA ASP A 96 -16.03 5.63 9.45
C ASP A 96 -17.23 6.54 9.27
N THR A 97 -17.86 6.91 10.39
CA THR A 97 -19.00 7.81 10.35
C THR A 97 -18.51 9.16 9.83
N ALA A 98 -18.97 9.56 8.62
CA ALA A 98 -18.50 10.76 7.94
C ALA A 98 -18.54 12.03 8.82
N ALA A 99 -19.57 12.18 9.64
CA ALA A 99 -19.71 13.32 10.56
C ALA A 99 -18.71 13.33 11.72
N ALA A 100 -18.10 12.19 12.05
CA ALA A 100 -17.08 12.06 13.08
C ALA A 100 -15.67 12.34 12.55
N VAL A 101 -15.48 12.35 11.23
CA VAL A 101 -14.16 12.49 10.61
C VAL A 101 -13.88 13.94 10.22
N ASN A 102 -12.77 14.46 10.76
CA ASN A 102 -12.11 15.66 10.28
C ASN A 102 -10.86 15.24 9.49
N PHE A 103 -10.94 15.24 8.16
CA PHE A 103 -9.88 14.71 7.31
C PHE A 103 -8.76 15.76 7.16
N PRO A 104 -7.49 15.48 7.55
CA PRO A 104 -6.40 16.42 7.34
C PRO A 104 -6.13 16.64 5.85
N MET A 105 -6.03 17.89 5.41
CA MET A 105 -5.77 18.24 4.02
C MET A 105 -4.75 19.38 3.95
N PRO A 106 -3.43 19.08 4.10
CA PRO A 106 -2.38 20.11 4.02
C PRO A 106 -2.40 20.80 2.65
N VAL A 107 -1.88 22.02 2.59
CA VAL A 107 -1.71 22.73 1.31
C VAL A 107 -0.70 21.96 0.45
N GLY A 108 -1.01 21.76 -0.83
CA GLY A 108 -0.12 21.09 -1.78
C GLY A 108 -0.19 19.57 -1.79
N GLY A 109 -1.19 18.96 -1.15
CA GLY A 109 -1.45 17.53 -1.34
C GLY A 109 -2.19 17.21 -2.63
N ALA A 110 -2.27 15.92 -2.91
CA ALA A 110 -2.70 15.35 -4.18
C ALA A 110 -3.66 14.18 -3.95
N ILE A 111 -4.48 13.87 -4.96
CA ILE A 111 -5.36 12.70 -5.04
C ILE A 111 -4.85 11.85 -6.19
N GLU A 112 -5.06 10.54 -6.11
CA GLU A 112 -4.74 9.59 -7.18
C GLU A 112 -4.97 10.17 -8.60
N GLY A 113 -3.92 10.15 -9.43
CA GLY A 113 -3.96 10.62 -10.81
C GLY A 113 -4.07 12.14 -10.98
N SER A 114 -3.93 12.92 -9.90
CA SER A 114 -4.12 14.38 -9.90
C SER A 114 -3.11 15.08 -8.99
N THR A 115 -2.55 16.18 -9.47
CA THR A 115 -1.58 17.01 -8.70
C THR A 115 -2.25 17.89 -7.63
N ASN A 116 -3.55 17.72 -7.38
CA ASN A 116 -4.29 18.47 -6.37
C ASN A 116 -5.49 17.65 -5.84
N TYR A 117 -6.28 18.22 -4.95
CA TYR A 117 -7.44 17.55 -4.34
C TYR A 117 -8.72 17.48 -5.21
N THR A 118 -8.60 17.62 -6.52
CA THR A 118 -9.73 17.53 -7.46
C THR A 118 -9.60 16.28 -8.28
N CYS A 119 -10.69 15.52 -8.40
CA CYS A 119 -10.73 14.28 -9.18
C CYS A 119 -12.13 14.07 -9.79
N ASN A 120 -12.20 13.39 -10.93
CA ASN A 120 -13.48 13.11 -11.57
C ASN A 120 -14.07 11.80 -11.05
N LEU A 121 -14.93 11.90 -10.03
CA LEU A 121 -15.57 10.75 -9.38
C LEU A 121 -16.35 9.83 -10.33
N ALA A 122 -16.72 10.31 -11.52
CA ALA A 122 -17.47 9.53 -12.50
C ALA A 122 -16.60 8.60 -13.35
N SER A 123 -15.30 8.88 -13.49
CA SER A 123 -14.38 8.09 -14.32
C SER A 123 -13.21 7.50 -13.57
N ASP A 124 -12.86 8.06 -12.41
CA ASP A 124 -11.60 7.76 -11.72
C ASP A 124 -11.88 7.29 -10.29
N ASP A 125 -10.96 6.52 -9.70
CA ASP A 125 -11.11 5.97 -8.36
C ASP A 125 -10.87 6.97 -7.24
N CYS A 126 -9.94 7.91 -7.45
CA CYS A 126 -9.74 9.08 -6.61
C CYS A 126 -9.41 8.73 -5.15
N HIS A 127 -8.45 7.84 -4.94
CA HIS A 127 -7.92 7.55 -3.61
C HIS A 127 -7.18 8.77 -3.04
N LEU A 128 -7.46 9.10 -1.78
CA LEU A 128 -6.73 10.14 -1.03
C LEU A 128 -6.15 9.52 0.23
N LEU A 129 -4.81 9.53 0.33
CA LEU A 129 -4.05 8.92 1.42
C LEU A 129 -3.29 10.03 2.17
N VAL A 130 -3.61 10.24 3.45
CA VAL A 130 -3.00 11.29 4.27
C VAL A 130 -2.53 10.75 5.60
N VAL A 131 -1.26 10.98 5.93
CA VAL A 131 -0.67 10.60 7.22
C VAL A 131 -0.58 11.84 8.11
N GLN A 132 -1.07 11.75 9.35
CA GLN A 132 -0.87 12.77 10.38
C GLN A 132 -0.48 12.12 11.70
N GLY A 133 0.80 12.25 12.09
CA GLY A 133 1.33 11.54 13.25
C GLY A 133 1.28 10.02 13.03
N ASN A 134 0.66 9.28 13.96
CA ASN A 134 0.48 7.83 13.85
C ASN A 134 -0.85 7.42 13.21
N ILE A 135 -1.62 8.38 12.69
CA ILE A 135 -2.90 8.08 12.05
C ILE A 135 -2.74 8.22 10.54
N LEU A 136 -3.13 7.16 9.83
CA LEU A 136 -3.29 7.16 8.39
C LEU A 136 -4.79 7.30 8.07
N TYR A 137 -5.13 8.33 7.30
CA TYR A 137 -6.47 8.58 6.78
C TYR A 137 -6.52 8.18 5.31
N GLU A 138 -7.49 7.36 4.93
CA GLU A 138 -7.68 6.93 3.55
C GLU A 138 -9.12 7.18 3.14
N SER A 139 -9.31 7.62 1.89
CA SER A 139 -10.62 7.95 1.35
C SER A 139 -10.76 7.49 -0.09
N TYR A 140 -11.92 6.91 -0.43
CA TYR A 140 -12.26 6.44 -1.78
C TYR A 140 -13.36 7.31 -2.43
N LYS A 141 -13.26 7.51 -3.75
CA LYS A 141 -14.03 8.50 -4.53
C LYS A 141 -13.93 9.89 -3.92
N SER A 142 -12.71 10.36 -3.71
CA SER A 142 -12.40 11.61 -3.05
C SER A 142 -12.39 12.80 -4.00
N ASN A 143 -13.09 13.89 -3.66
CA ASN A 143 -13.00 15.14 -4.41
C ASN A 143 -13.27 16.35 -3.51
N LEU A 144 -12.38 17.33 -3.50
CA LEU A 144 -12.59 18.57 -2.76
C LEU A 144 -13.66 19.41 -3.46
N GLN A 145 -14.80 19.60 -2.81
CA GLN A 145 -15.89 20.45 -3.29
C GLN A 145 -16.11 21.62 -2.31
N GLY A 146 -15.65 22.81 -2.71
CA GLY A 146 -15.68 23.99 -1.86
C GLY A 146 -14.82 23.79 -0.60
N THR A 147 -15.45 23.77 0.58
CA THR A 147 -14.78 23.58 1.87
C THR A 147 -14.97 22.19 2.47
N LYS A 148 -15.51 21.23 1.70
CA LYS A 148 -15.75 19.86 2.16
C LYS A 148 -15.11 18.85 1.22
N LEU A 149 -14.73 17.70 1.77
CA LEU A 149 -14.22 16.57 1.02
C LEU A 149 -15.39 15.63 0.69
N GLN A 150 -15.71 15.47 -0.59
CA GLN A 150 -16.62 14.40 -1.03
C GLN A 150 -15.93 13.05 -0.93
N SER A 151 -16.66 12.01 -0.55
CA SER A 151 -16.16 10.64 -0.42
C SER A 151 -17.32 9.63 -0.33
N ILE A 152 -17.13 8.39 -0.80
CA ILE A 152 -18.04 7.26 -0.48
C ILE A 152 -17.51 6.38 0.67
N CYS A 153 -16.26 6.55 1.07
CA CYS A 153 -15.68 5.82 2.19
C CYS A 153 -14.51 6.61 2.74
N VAL A 154 -14.50 6.86 4.05
CA VAL A 154 -13.29 7.26 4.77
C VAL A 154 -12.97 6.25 5.86
N VAL A 155 -11.69 5.94 6.01
CA VAL A 155 -11.19 5.08 7.10
C VAL A 155 -9.97 5.73 7.74
N HIS A 156 -9.80 5.52 9.04
CA HIS A 156 -8.55 5.80 9.72
C HIS A 156 -7.92 4.52 10.28
N TRP A 157 -6.60 4.46 10.16
CA TRP A 157 -5.75 3.40 10.70
C TRP A 157 -4.83 3.97 11.75
N ASP A 158 -4.75 3.32 12.90
CA ASP A 158 -3.73 3.62 13.90
C ASP A 158 -2.49 2.76 13.62
N LEU A 159 -1.45 3.40 13.09
CA LEU A 159 -0.21 2.75 12.69
C LEU A 159 0.56 2.15 13.87
N SER A 160 0.22 2.52 15.11
CA SER A 160 0.81 1.95 16.32
C SER A 160 0.21 0.59 16.70
N LYS A 161 -0.88 0.16 16.06
CA LYS A 161 -1.55 -1.10 16.37
C LYS A 161 -1.04 -2.27 15.55
N VAL A 162 -1.23 -3.45 16.12
CA VAL A 162 -1.28 -4.72 15.38
C VAL A 162 -2.77 -5.07 15.29
N TYR A 163 -3.27 -5.20 14.07
CA TYR A 163 -4.66 -5.60 13.81
C TYR A 163 -4.77 -7.14 13.81
N PRO A 164 -5.91 -7.70 14.24
CA PRO A 164 -6.15 -9.14 14.20
C PRO A 164 -6.39 -9.65 12.75
N PRO A 165 -6.51 -10.97 12.52
CA PRO A 165 -6.87 -11.58 11.23
C PRO A 165 -8.02 -10.91 10.48
N GLU A 166 -9.08 -10.59 11.20
CA GLU A 166 -10.28 -9.91 10.73
C GLU A 166 -10.12 -8.38 10.59
N GLY A 167 -8.92 -7.83 10.76
CA GLY A 167 -8.63 -6.41 10.55
C GLY A 167 -9.55 -5.47 11.35
N ARG A 168 -10.30 -4.62 10.64
CA ARG A 168 -11.32 -3.71 11.21
C ARG A 168 -12.69 -4.36 11.41
N GLY A 169 -12.84 -5.62 11.02
CA GLY A 169 -14.05 -6.42 11.12
C GLY A 169 -14.27 -7.26 9.86
N ASP A 170 -14.71 -8.50 10.04
CA ASP A 170 -15.14 -9.36 8.93
C ASP A 170 -16.28 -8.72 8.14
N GLN A 171 -16.22 -8.90 6.83
CA GLN A 171 -17.13 -8.34 5.83
C GLN A 171 -17.07 -6.81 5.72
N CYS A 172 -16.16 -6.14 6.43
CA CYS A 172 -16.04 -4.69 6.37
C CYS A 172 -14.98 -4.29 5.35
N THR A 173 -15.39 -3.52 4.35
CA THR A 173 -14.46 -2.92 3.38
C THR A 173 -13.65 -1.78 3.99
N SER A 174 -12.72 -1.24 3.20
CA SER A 174 -12.02 0.00 3.48
C SER A 174 -11.99 0.89 2.23
N ALA A 175 -11.06 1.85 2.15
CA ALA A 175 -10.76 2.51 0.89
C ALA A 175 -10.18 1.53 -0.16
N ASP A 176 -9.69 0.37 0.28
CA ASP A 176 -9.31 -0.80 -0.52
C ASP A 176 -10.38 -1.91 -0.41
N ALA A 177 -10.68 -2.59 -1.52
CA ALA A 177 -11.76 -3.57 -1.59
C ALA A 177 -11.58 -4.83 -0.73
N ALA A 178 -10.34 -5.28 -0.48
CA ALA A 178 -10.06 -6.40 0.42
C ALA A 178 -10.12 -6.00 1.90
N GLY A 179 -10.36 -4.71 2.19
CA GLY A 179 -10.40 -4.15 3.54
C GLY A 179 -9.02 -3.76 4.07
N PHE A 180 -8.03 -3.56 3.19
CA PHE A 180 -6.66 -3.25 3.58
C PHE A 180 -6.35 -1.76 3.77
N PRO A 181 -5.33 -1.44 4.58
CA PRO A 181 -4.68 -0.15 4.52
C PRO A 181 -3.87 -0.05 3.21
N ILE A 182 -4.16 0.93 2.37
CA ILE A 182 -3.51 1.12 1.06
C ILE A 182 -2.06 1.57 1.22
N ALA A 183 -1.84 2.70 1.89
CA ALA A 183 -0.52 3.35 1.92
C ALA A 183 0.61 2.46 2.47
N PRO A 184 0.41 1.65 3.53
CA PRO A 184 1.43 0.75 4.07
C PRO A 184 1.76 -0.46 3.18
N LEU A 185 1.00 -0.67 2.10
CA LEU A 185 1.19 -1.75 1.14
C LEU A 185 1.65 -1.25 -0.23
N LEU A 186 1.71 0.07 -0.44
CA LEU A 186 2.40 0.67 -1.58
C LEU A 186 3.92 0.49 -1.44
N PHE A 187 4.68 0.83 -2.48
CA PHE A 187 6.13 1.02 -2.41
C PHE A 187 6.49 2.35 -3.07
N ASN A 188 7.57 2.99 -2.64
CA ASN A 188 8.01 4.28 -3.19
C ASN A 188 9.50 4.35 -3.56
N ALA A 189 9.87 5.38 -4.33
CA ALA A 189 11.25 5.57 -4.79
C ALA A 189 12.24 5.78 -3.64
N ASP A 190 11.78 6.42 -2.56
CA ASP A 190 12.55 6.71 -1.35
C ASP A 190 12.94 5.43 -0.58
N GLU A 191 12.02 4.46 -0.46
CA GLU A 191 12.26 3.14 0.14
C GLU A 191 13.20 2.29 -0.70
N VAL A 192 13.01 2.30 -2.03
CA VAL A 192 13.90 1.59 -2.95
C VAL A 192 15.32 2.18 -2.87
N ALA A 193 15.46 3.51 -2.87
CA ALA A 193 16.74 4.18 -2.72
C ALA A 193 17.44 3.80 -1.39
N ALA A 194 16.69 3.79 -0.29
CA ALA A 194 17.22 3.37 1.01
C ALA A 194 17.68 1.91 0.98
N ALA A 195 16.90 1.00 0.39
CA ALA A 195 17.22 -0.41 0.29
C ALA A 195 18.44 -0.71 -0.60
N LEU A 196 18.75 0.13 -1.59
CA LEU A 196 19.97 0.01 -2.40
C LEU A 196 21.26 0.17 -1.59
N SER A 197 21.20 0.83 -0.43
CA SER A 197 22.35 0.96 0.49
C SER A 197 22.60 -0.30 1.33
N VAL A 198 21.68 -1.26 1.31
CA VAL A 198 21.73 -2.49 2.10
C VAL A 198 22.01 -3.68 1.18
N SER A 199 23.01 -4.50 1.53
CA SER A 199 23.29 -5.72 0.76
C SER A 199 22.08 -6.66 0.80
N ASN A 200 21.59 -7.05 -0.39
CA ASN A 200 20.34 -7.80 -0.55
C ASN A 200 19.13 -7.12 0.09
N GLY A 201 19.11 -5.78 0.12
CA GLY A 201 18.03 -5.00 0.70
C GLY A 201 16.67 -5.28 0.07
N ASP A 202 15.64 -5.19 0.89
CA ASP A 202 14.22 -5.27 0.57
C ASP A 202 13.51 -4.07 1.23
N ILE A 203 12.24 -3.80 0.88
CA ILE A 203 11.51 -2.68 1.49
C ILE A 203 10.84 -3.06 2.82
N GLY A 204 10.87 -4.32 3.25
CA GLY A 204 10.47 -4.70 4.61
C GLY A 204 8.96 -4.95 4.84
N HIS A 205 8.14 -4.98 3.80
CA HIS A 205 6.70 -5.27 3.90
C HIS A 205 6.16 -5.88 2.60
N ALA A 206 4.96 -6.45 2.66
CA ALA A 206 4.23 -6.95 1.49
C ALA A 206 3.81 -5.81 0.56
N ILE A 207 3.69 -6.11 -0.73
CA ILE A 207 3.24 -5.15 -1.76
C ILE A 207 1.79 -5.47 -2.14
N ARG A 208 0.89 -4.46 -2.15
CA ARG A 208 -0.46 -4.63 -2.69
C ARG A 208 -0.41 -4.86 -4.19
N PHE A 209 -1.28 -5.73 -4.68
CA PHE A 209 -1.51 -5.88 -6.11
C PHE A 209 -3.00 -6.05 -6.41
N VAL A 210 -3.37 -5.75 -7.64
CA VAL A 210 -4.74 -5.82 -8.14
C VAL A 210 -4.84 -6.76 -9.33
N LEU A 211 -6.04 -7.26 -9.59
CA LEU A 211 -6.33 -8.15 -10.72
C LEU A 211 -7.64 -7.78 -11.40
N PRO A 212 -7.82 -8.12 -12.69
CA PRO A 212 -9.13 -8.00 -13.32
C PRO A 212 -10.17 -8.79 -12.52
N ASN A 213 -11.38 -8.23 -12.37
CA ASN A 213 -12.42 -8.84 -11.54
C ASN A 213 -12.80 -10.27 -11.97
N ASN A 214 -12.71 -10.58 -13.26
CA ASN A 214 -12.97 -11.92 -13.82
C ASN A 214 -11.81 -12.90 -13.62
N HIS A 215 -10.65 -12.46 -13.12
CA HIS A 215 -9.51 -13.32 -12.78
C HIS A 215 -9.58 -13.81 -11.33
N MET A 216 -10.29 -13.09 -10.45
CA MET A 216 -10.40 -13.42 -9.02
C MET A 216 -11.59 -14.34 -8.73
N ALA A 217 -11.47 -15.17 -7.69
CA ALA A 217 -12.55 -16.06 -7.27
C ALA A 217 -13.80 -15.25 -6.89
N ALA A 218 -14.95 -15.64 -7.46
CA ALA A 218 -16.19 -14.89 -7.29
C ALA A 218 -16.65 -14.84 -5.82
N SER A 219 -16.68 -13.61 -5.28
CA SER A 219 -17.20 -13.26 -3.95
C SER A 219 -16.56 -14.09 -2.84
N ARG A 220 -15.22 -14.19 -2.85
CA ARG A 220 -14.42 -14.88 -1.83
C ARG A 220 -13.26 -14.02 -1.36
N TYR A 221 -12.97 -14.09 -0.06
CA TYR A 221 -11.74 -13.57 0.52
C TYR A 221 -11.10 -14.59 1.48
N VAL A 222 -9.84 -14.38 1.81
CA VAL A 222 -9.09 -15.08 2.86
C VAL A 222 -8.40 -14.05 3.74
N HIS A 223 -8.17 -14.37 5.00
CA HIS A 223 -7.39 -13.51 5.88
C HIS A 223 -5.94 -13.34 5.37
N PRO A 224 -5.31 -12.18 5.63
CA PRO A 224 -5.81 -11.04 6.40
C PRO A 224 -6.86 -10.17 5.69
N GLY A 225 -7.27 -10.52 4.46
CA GLY A 225 -8.44 -9.90 3.81
C GLY A 225 -9.67 -10.03 4.69
N THR A 226 -10.49 -8.99 4.69
CA THR A 226 -11.72 -8.93 5.50
C THR A 226 -12.96 -8.84 4.64
N HIS A 227 -12.80 -8.56 3.35
CA HIS A 227 -13.90 -8.28 2.44
C HIS A 227 -13.58 -8.68 0.98
N THR A 228 -14.61 -8.72 0.15
CA THR A 228 -14.55 -8.98 -1.30
C THR A 228 -15.69 -8.23 -1.97
N THR A 229 -15.68 -8.07 -3.29
CA THR A 229 -16.78 -7.40 -4.00
C THR A 229 -17.65 -8.38 -4.79
N SER A 230 -18.89 -7.99 -5.06
CA SER A 230 -19.78 -8.68 -5.99
C SER A 230 -19.37 -8.51 -7.47
N ALA A 231 -18.39 -7.64 -7.76
CA ALA A 231 -17.85 -7.47 -9.10
C ALA A 231 -16.94 -8.63 -9.51
N THR A 232 -16.32 -9.31 -8.55
CA THR A 232 -15.49 -10.51 -8.80
C THR A 232 -16.32 -11.64 -9.42
N SER A 233 -15.81 -12.24 -10.49
CA SER A 233 -16.61 -13.17 -11.32
C SER A 233 -15.82 -14.35 -11.89
N GLY A 234 -14.56 -14.52 -11.50
CA GLY A 234 -13.73 -15.63 -11.92
C GLY A 234 -14.10 -16.96 -11.27
N SER A 235 -13.44 -18.02 -11.72
CA SER A 235 -13.60 -19.38 -11.18
C SER A 235 -13.33 -19.41 -9.67
N LEU A 236 -14.12 -20.19 -8.92
CA LEU A 236 -13.87 -20.45 -7.50
C LEU A 236 -12.54 -21.16 -7.22
N ALA A 237 -11.91 -21.74 -8.25
CA ALA A 237 -10.58 -22.32 -8.16
C ALA A 237 -9.46 -21.27 -8.30
N SER A 238 -9.78 -20.02 -8.62
CA SER A 238 -8.81 -18.91 -8.68
C SER A 238 -8.49 -18.35 -7.29
N VAL A 239 -7.63 -17.34 -7.25
CA VAL A 239 -7.25 -16.63 -6.02
C VAL A 239 -8.41 -15.76 -5.50
N PRO A 240 -8.83 -15.90 -4.24
CA PRO A 240 -9.74 -14.97 -3.57
C PRO A 240 -9.02 -13.69 -3.12
N TYR A 241 -9.76 -12.60 -2.84
CA TYR A 241 -9.18 -11.41 -2.20
C TYR A 241 -8.41 -11.76 -0.92
N GLY A 242 -7.36 -11.00 -0.63
CA GLY A 242 -6.46 -11.23 0.49
C GLY A 242 -5.44 -12.35 0.30
N SER A 243 -5.49 -13.10 -0.80
CA SER A 243 -4.46 -14.10 -1.13
C SER A 243 -3.07 -13.47 -1.17
N ARG A 244 -2.11 -14.11 -0.51
CA ARG A 244 -0.71 -13.69 -0.49
C ARG A 244 0.11 -14.59 -1.43
N LEU A 245 0.68 -14.00 -2.48
CA LEU A 245 1.51 -14.69 -3.46
C LEU A 245 2.99 -14.44 -3.15
N ARG A 246 3.80 -15.49 -3.18
CA ARG A 246 5.25 -15.44 -2.94
C ARG A 246 6.01 -15.75 -4.21
N LEU A 247 6.89 -14.84 -4.63
CA LEU A 247 7.78 -15.07 -5.79
C LEU A 247 8.71 -16.24 -5.48
N HIS A 248 8.94 -17.11 -6.46
CA HIS A 248 9.84 -18.24 -6.31
C HIS A 248 11.25 -17.81 -5.89
N GLY A 249 11.81 -18.49 -4.88
CA GLY A 249 13.14 -18.19 -4.35
C GLY A 249 14.29 -18.31 -5.37
N ASN A 250 14.07 -19.05 -6.47
CA ASN A 250 15.03 -19.26 -7.55
C ASN A 250 14.74 -18.41 -8.80
N PHE A 251 13.82 -17.45 -8.74
CA PHE A 251 13.56 -16.52 -9.84
C PHE A 251 14.84 -15.81 -10.28
N ASN A 252 15.14 -15.81 -11.58
CA ASN A 252 16.39 -15.26 -12.10
C ASN A 252 16.32 -13.73 -12.21
N MET A 253 16.93 -13.04 -11.25
CA MET A 253 16.95 -11.58 -11.23
C MET A 253 18.15 -10.94 -11.95
N SER A 254 19.04 -11.72 -12.55
CA SER A 254 20.33 -11.21 -13.07
C SER A 254 20.21 -10.20 -14.21
N HIS A 255 19.05 -10.14 -14.86
CA HIS A 255 18.76 -9.21 -15.96
C HIS A 255 18.10 -7.91 -15.51
N TYR A 256 17.78 -7.79 -14.22
CA TYR A 256 17.19 -6.58 -13.64
C TYR A 256 18.25 -5.68 -13.03
N ASN A 257 18.01 -4.36 -13.07
CA ASN A 257 18.82 -3.40 -12.35
C ASN A 257 18.71 -3.59 -10.82
N ALA A 258 19.60 -2.95 -10.06
CA ALA A 258 19.67 -3.17 -8.61
C ALA A 258 18.36 -2.81 -7.87
N ALA A 259 17.63 -1.80 -8.36
CA ALA A 259 16.39 -1.32 -7.76
C ALA A 259 15.22 -2.28 -8.01
N ALA A 260 15.07 -2.80 -9.22
CA ALA A 260 14.09 -3.82 -9.53
C ALA A 260 14.35 -5.11 -8.72
N GLN A 261 15.62 -5.45 -8.49
CA GLN A 261 15.97 -6.56 -7.60
C GLN A 261 15.56 -6.33 -6.14
N VAL A 262 15.49 -5.08 -5.64
CA VAL A 262 14.94 -4.78 -4.30
C VAL A 262 13.47 -5.21 -4.24
N LEU A 263 12.67 -4.83 -5.23
CA LEU A 263 11.26 -5.18 -5.28
C LEU A 263 11.05 -6.68 -5.47
N LEU A 264 11.82 -7.34 -6.33
CA LEU A 264 11.74 -8.79 -6.52
C LEU A 264 12.14 -9.56 -5.24
N ARG A 265 13.18 -9.15 -4.53
CA ARG A 265 13.52 -9.72 -3.20
C ARG A 265 12.41 -9.50 -2.18
N THR A 266 11.77 -8.34 -2.23
CA THR A 266 10.59 -8.05 -1.40
C THR A 266 9.46 -9.04 -1.71
N MET A 267 9.17 -9.31 -2.98
CA MET A 267 8.17 -10.30 -3.39
C MET A 267 8.54 -11.74 -3.00
N GLN A 268 9.83 -12.08 -2.89
CA GLN A 268 10.25 -13.38 -2.35
C GLN A 268 10.06 -13.48 -0.83
N ARG A 269 10.35 -12.38 -0.12
CA ARG A 269 10.43 -12.37 1.35
C ARG A 269 9.11 -12.04 2.03
N TYR A 270 8.39 -11.04 1.54
CA TYR A 270 7.11 -10.60 2.08
C TYR A 270 5.95 -10.88 1.11
N GLY A 271 6.21 -11.20 -0.15
CA GLY A 271 5.15 -11.48 -1.11
C GLY A 271 4.38 -10.24 -1.56
N ILE A 272 3.41 -10.51 -2.43
CA ILE A 272 2.40 -9.56 -2.87
C ILE A 272 1.04 -10.01 -2.34
N VAL A 273 0.17 -9.09 -1.97
CA VAL A 273 -1.15 -9.40 -1.40
C VAL A 273 -2.27 -8.83 -2.26
N LEU A 274 -3.26 -9.66 -2.58
CA LEU A 274 -4.34 -9.31 -3.51
C LEU A 274 -5.35 -8.39 -2.81
N SER A 275 -5.45 -7.14 -3.29
CA SER A 275 -6.14 -6.08 -2.55
C SER A 275 -7.38 -5.53 -3.27
N ASP A 276 -7.31 -5.31 -4.58
CA ASP A 276 -8.42 -4.70 -5.33
C ASP A 276 -8.59 -5.25 -6.76
N GLY A 277 -9.64 -4.80 -7.42
CA GLY A 277 -9.93 -5.03 -8.82
C GLY A 277 -9.29 -3.96 -9.70
N GLY A 278 -8.50 -4.37 -10.69
CA GLY A 278 -7.84 -3.44 -11.60
C GLY A 278 -7.02 -4.15 -12.67
N ASP A 279 -6.65 -3.43 -13.73
CA ASP A 279 -5.95 -4.02 -14.87
C ASP A 279 -4.41 -3.90 -14.78
N ILE A 280 -3.89 -2.98 -13.97
CA ILE A 280 -2.45 -2.75 -13.78
C ILE A 280 -2.02 -3.37 -12.45
N ALA A 281 -1.26 -4.46 -12.51
CA ALA A 281 -1.05 -5.35 -11.36
C ALA A 281 -0.49 -4.65 -10.11
N LEU A 282 0.59 -3.88 -10.25
CA LEU A 282 1.23 -3.20 -9.13
C LEU A 282 0.79 -1.76 -9.04
N THR A 283 0.71 -1.25 -7.82
CA THR A 283 0.45 0.17 -7.54
C THR A 283 1.54 0.69 -6.62
N ALA A 284 2.14 1.81 -7.00
CA ALA A 284 3.26 2.45 -6.33
C ALA A 284 2.91 3.91 -6.02
N GLU A 285 3.62 4.49 -5.07
CA GLU A 285 3.52 5.92 -4.82
C GLU A 285 4.10 6.71 -6.02
N ASP A 286 3.37 7.71 -6.48
CA ASP A 286 3.85 8.78 -7.33
C ASP A 286 5.02 9.51 -6.65
N ASP A 287 6.06 9.83 -7.41
CA ASP A 287 7.26 10.44 -6.86
C ASP A 287 7.17 11.97 -6.69
N LEU A 288 6.01 12.61 -6.91
CA LEU A 288 5.81 14.05 -6.73
C LEU A 288 6.23 14.52 -5.33
N LEU A 289 5.94 13.72 -4.30
CA LEU A 289 6.14 14.07 -2.89
C LEU A 289 7.34 13.36 -2.23
N THR A 290 8.04 12.49 -2.96
CA THR A 290 9.23 11.79 -2.48
C THR A 290 10.51 12.58 -2.76
N THR A 291 11.61 12.25 -2.08
CA THR A 291 12.93 12.87 -2.31
C THR A 291 13.56 12.35 -3.60
N HIS A 292 13.62 11.03 -3.74
CA HIS A 292 14.08 10.31 -4.92
C HIS A 292 12.97 10.17 -5.96
N LYS A 293 13.36 10.07 -7.22
CA LYS A 293 12.45 9.93 -8.36
C LYS A 293 12.60 8.55 -9.00
N TRP A 294 11.53 8.01 -9.55
CA TRP A 294 11.54 6.75 -10.29
C TRP A 294 12.52 6.78 -11.47
N ALA A 295 12.68 7.96 -12.07
CA ALA A 295 13.62 8.23 -13.15
C ALA A 295 15.06 8.53 -12.69
N ASP A 296 15.36 8.53 -11.39
CA ASP A 296 16.74 8.66 -10.91
C ASP A 296 17.58 7.51 -11.47
N ALA A 297 18.78 7.81 -11.97
CA ALA A 297 19.59 6.85 -12.73
C ALA A 297 19.98 5.56 -11.95
N ASN A 298 19.96 5.60 -10.62
CA ASN A 298 20.20 4.43 -9.76
C ASN A 298 18.92 3.65 -9.40
N ILE A 299 17.75 4.23 -9.66
CA ILE A 299 16.44 3.60 -9.46
C ILE A 299 15.96 3.06 -10.81
N ASP A 300 15.75 3.93 -11.80
CA ASP A 300 15.39 3.58 -13.19
C ASP A 300 14.31 2.49 -13.24
N ILE A 301 13.16 2.79 -12.61
CA ILE A 301 11.97 1.93 -12.59
C ILE A 301 10.87 2.66 -13.35
N ASP A 302 10.29 1.99 -14.33
CA ASP A 302 9.11 2.46 -15.06
C ASP A 302 7.97 1.42 -15.03
N SER A 303 6.85 1.74 -15.68
CA SER A 303 5.65 0.91 -15.70
C SER A 303 5.84 -0.44 -16.39
N HIS A 304 6.96 -0.65 -17.09
CA HIS A 304 7.32 -1.82 -17.88
C HIS A 304 8.54 -2.56 -17.30
N THR A 305 9.01 -2.18 -16.11
CA THR A 305 10.16 -2.84 -15.47
C THR A 305 10.03 -4.36 -15.36
N PHE A 306 8.81 -4.89 -15.18
CA PHE A 306 8.53 -6.32 -15.01
C PHE A 306 7.73 -6.95 -16.17
N SER A 307 7.58 -6.24 -17.30
CA SER A 307 6.67 -6.63 -18.39
C SER A 307 7.23 -7.68 -19.38
N THR A 308 6.33 -8.21 -20.21
CA THR A 308 6.56 -9.29 -21.19
C THR A 308 7.38 -8.90 -22.41
N ASP A 309 7.63 -7.62 -22.60
CA ASP A 309 8.56 -7.07 -23.59
C ASP A 309 10.01 -6.98 -23.08
N THR A 310 10.26 -7.32 -21.81
CA THR A 310 11.60 -7.44 -21.24
C THR A 310 12.18 -8.84 -21.51
N SER A 311 13.51 -9.01 -21.37
CA SER A 311 14.17 -10.31 -21.53
C SER A 311 13.81 -11.33 -20.44
N THR A 312 13.22 -10.86 -19.35
CA THR A 312 12.80 -11.65 -18.20
C THR A 312 11.50 -11.05 -17.67
N PRO A 313 10.32 -11.38 -18.22
CA PRO A 313 9.06 -11.02 -17.60
C PRO A 313 8.89 -11.67 -16.24
N VAL A 314 8.12 -11.02 -15.38
CA VAL A 314 7.55 -11.66 -14.19
C VAL A 314 6.17 -12.20 -14.55
N HIS A 315 5.99 -13.51 -14.51
CA HIS A 315 4.71 -14.17 -14.77
C HIS A 315 3.99 -14.57 -13.49
N VAL A 316 2.67 -14.75 -13.57
CA VAL A 316 1.87 -15.34 -12.47
C VAL A 316 2.45 -16.71 -12.06
N SER A 317 2.91 -17.49 -13.03
CA SER A 317 3.52 -18.81 -12.81
C SER A 317 4.86 -18.78 -12.08
N ASP A 318 5.43 -17.60 -11.82
CA ASP A 318 6.63 -17.44 -10.99
C ASP A 318 6.28 -17.31 -9.50
N PHE A 319 5.00 -17.42 -9.14
CA PHE A 319 4.51 -17.30 -7.77
C PHE A 319 3.80 -18.57 -7.33
N ASP A 320 3.79 -18.74 -6.01
CA ASP A 320 2.94 -19.68 -5.30
C ASP A 320 2.04 -18.92 -4.30
N VAL A 321 0.85 -19.46 -4.03
CA VAL A 321 -0.06 -18.92 -3.02
C VAL A 321 0.31 -19.47 -1.63
N VAL A 322 0.54 -18.59 -0.68
CA VAL A 322 0.81 -18.91 0.72
C VAL A 322 -0.48 -19.40 1.38
N GLU A 323 -0.38 -20.38 2.27
CA GLU A 323 -1.52 -20.84 3.07
C GLU A 323 -1.91 -19.75 4.09
N THR A 324 -3.14 -19.24 4.00
CA THR A 324 -3.63 -18.18 4.89
C THR A 324 -5.00 -18.50 5.53
N GLY A 325 -5.41 -19.77 5.49
CA GLY A 325 -6.61 -20.26 6.15
C GLY A 325 -7.82 -20.41 5.24
N PRO A 326 -9.02 -20.61 5.82
CA PRO A 326 -10.23 -20.89 5.06
C PRO A 326 -10.67 -19.68 4.22
N GLN A 327 -11.37 -19.96 3.11
CA GLN A 327 -12.06 -18.92 2.35
C GLN A 327 -13.37 -18.53 3.02
N HIS A 328 -13.67 -17.24 2.99
CA HIS A 328 -14.90 -16.63 3.46
C HIS A 328 -15.74 -16.19 2.26
N ILE A 329 -17.07 -16.21 2.42
CA ILE A 329 -18.02 -15.78 1.40
C ILE A 329 -18.45 -14.35 1.73
N LEU A 330 -18.64 -13.52 0.70
CA LEU A 330 -19.20 -12.19 0.86
C LEU A 330 -20.55 -12.23 1.59
N ASP A 331 -20.66 -11.39 2.60
CA ASP A 331 -21.87 -11.08 3.36
C ASP A 331 -21.80 -9.60 3.80
N ASP A 332 -22.73 -9.14 4.62
CA ASP A 332 -22.73 -7.76 5.13
C ASP A 332 -21.81 -7.57 6.36
N CYS A 333 -21.14 -6.41 6.45
CA CYS A 333 -20.40 -5.96 7.64
C CYS A 333 -21.33 -5.79 8.83
N ASN A 334 -21.35 -6.79 9.72
CA ASN A 334 -22.24 -6.82 10.88
C ASN A 334 -21.53 -6.48 12.21
N THR A 335 -20.21 -6.65 12.27
CA THR A 335 -19.41 -6.44 13.50
C THR A 335 -18.03 -5.89 13.17
N ARG A 336 -17.75 -4.65 13.62
CA ARG A 336 -16.39 -4.10 13.59
C ARG A 336 -15.58 -4.56 14.79
N THR A 337 -14.29 -4.75 14.57
CA THR A 337 -13.30 -4.83 15.65
C THR A 337 -13.34 -3.53 16.44
N ALA A 338 -13.42 -3.62 17.78
CA ALA A 338 -13.49 -2.44 18.63
C ALA A 338 -12.25 -1.56 18.43
N GLU A 339 -12.42 -0.25 18.32
CA GLU A 339 -11.33 0.68 18.00
C GLU A 339 -10.24 0.71 19.08
N ASP A 340 -10.54 0.32 20.32
CA ASP A 340 -9.58 0.24 21.43
C ASP A 340 -8.89 -1.13 21.56
N PHE A 341 -9.24 -2.10 20.70
CA PHE A 341 -8.64 -3.42 20.71
C PHE A 341 -7.21 -3.39 20.16
N ILE A 342 -6.27 -3.91 20.94
CA ILE A 342 -4.88 -4.13 20.52
C ILE A 342 -4.66 -5.64 20.47
N TYR A 343 -4.36 -6.16 19.29
CA TYR A 343 -3.99 -7.56 19.14
C TYR A 343 -2.54 -7.76 19.57
N ILE A 344 -2.30 -8.73 20.46
CA ILE A 344 -0.96 -9.00 21.03
C ILE A 344 -0.36 -10.28 20.42
N ASP A 345 -1.19 -11.13 19.81
CA ASP A 345 -0.73 -12.34 19.14
C ASP A 345 -0.30 -12.06 17.69
N HIS A 346 0.38 -13.01 17.08
CA HIS A 346 0.97 -12.89 15.75
C HIS A 346 0.16 -13.66 14.72
N PHE A 347 0.22 -13.21 13.47
CA PHE A 347 -0.20 -14.05 12.36
C PHE A 347 0.78 -15.20 12.20
N ASP A 348 0.25 -16.41 12.31
CA ASP A 348 0.95 -17.64 12.01
C ASP A 348 0.87 -17.90 10.50
N TYR A 349 2.04 -17.90 9.85
CA TYR A 349 2.21 -18.27 8.45
C TYR A 349 2.82 -19.65 8.35
#